data_AF-A0A835FN40-F1
#
_entry.id   AF-A0A835FN40-F1
#
_cell.length_a   1.000
_cell.length_b   1.000
_cell.length_c   1.000
_cell.angle_alpha   90.00
_cell.angle_beta   90.00
_cell.angle_gamma   90.00
#
_symmetry.space_group_name_H-M   'P 1'
#
loop_
_entity.id
_entity.type
_entity.pdbx_description
1 polymer ?
#
loop_
_entity_poly.entity_id
_entity_poly.type
_entity_poly.pdbx_seq_one_letter_code
_entity_poly.pdbx_strand_id
1 'polypeptide(L)'
;MDWLPGELCLKIFQLLDHQSLASAPQVCRKWRALTSDDELWRKLFNDRWGADAAAFYAPEGSKTWKDVFIVQDRCDRYGLGVRIIREGKDYYLIYQGEIQRYLGSRQGTDGDAGKDAPRHDAEGDQRQISNRILFFLGDLEAACADAKRVKA
;
A
#
# COMPACT_ATOMS: atom_id res chain seq x y z
N MET A 1 -7.70 -16.84 -20.39
CA MET A 1 -8.70 -15.79 -20.07
C MET A 1 -9.04 -14.97 -21.32
N ASP A 2 -9.03 -15.59 -22.50
CA ASP A 2 -9.27 -14.91 -23.78
C ASP A 2 -10.71 -15.09 -24.27
N TRP A 3 -11.46 -15.97 -23.61
CA TRP A 3 -12.84 -16.32 -23.91
C TRP A 3 -13.87 -15.40 -23.24
N LEU A 4 -13.46 -14.59 -22.27
CA LEU A 4 -14.34 -13.63 -21.62
C LEU A 4 -14.16 -12.21 -22.21
N PRO A 5 -15.24 -11.56 -22.66
CA PRO A 5 -15.25 -10.14 -23.02
C PRO A 5 -14.72 -9.26 -21.89
N GLY A 6 -13.97 -8.21 -22.23
CA GLY A 6 -13.38 -7.28 -21.25
C GLY A 6 -14.42 -6.67 -20.30
N GLU A 7 -15.63 -6.39 -20.79
CA GLU A 7 -16.72 -5.85 -19.99
C GLU A 7 -17.19 -6.79 -18.87
N LEU A 8 -17.25 -8.11 -19.13
CA LEU A 8 -17.61 -9.09 -18.10
C LEU A 8 -16.51 -9.20 -17.05
N CYS A 9 -15.24 -9.13 -17.47
CA CYS A 9 -14.13 -9.08 -16.52
C CYS A 9 -14.19 -7.84 -15.62
N LEU A 10 -14.55 -6.66 -16.17
CA LEU A 10 -14.73 -5.45 -15.38
C LEU A 10 -15.87 -5.58 -14.36
N LYS A 11 -16.99 -6.19 -14.74
CA LYS A 11 -18.09 -6.45 -13.80
C LYS A 11 -17.68 -7.41 -12.67
N ILE A 12 -16.87 -8.42 -12.98
CA ILE A 12 -16.30 -9.29 -11.95
C ILE A 12 -15.38 -8.50 -11.02
N PHE A 13 -14.52 -7.64 -11.58
CA PHE A 13 -13.60 -6.81 -10.81
C PHE A 13 -14.32 -5.77 -9.94
N GLN A 14 -15.49 -5.27 -10.34
CA GLN A 14 -16.34 -4.40 -9.52
C GLN A 14 -16.87 -5.12 -8.27
N LEU A 15 -16.92 -6.45 -8.26
CA LEU A 15 -17.37 -7.26 -7.13
C LEU A 15 -16.20 -7.70 -6.22
N LEU A 16 -14.96 -7.46 -6.63
CA LEU A 16 -13.78 -7.85 -5.86
C LEU A 16 -13.43 -6.79 -4.82
N ASP A 17 -12.88 -7.26 -3.70
CA ASP A 17 -12.30 -6.38 -2.70
C ASP A 17 -10.95 -5.83 -3.15
N HIS A 18 -10.50 -4.78 -2.47
CA HIS A 18 -9.24 -4.10 -2.78
C HIS A 18 -7.98 -5.00 -2.72
N GLN A 19 -7.92 -6.01 -1.84
CA GLN A 19 -6.75 -6.89 -1.75
C GLN A 19 -6.68 -7.80 -2.98
N SER A 20 -7.83 -8.35 -3.38
CA SER A 20 -7.93 -9.12 -4.61
C SER A 20 -7.57 -8.28 -5.84
N LEU A 21 -8.02 -7.02 -5.89
CA LEU A 21 -7.67 -6.10 -6.98
C LEU A 21 -6.20 -5.68 -6.98
N ALA A 22 -5.54 -5.60 -5.82
CA ALA A 22 -4.11 -5.31 -5.74
C ALA A 22 -3.26 -6.45 -6.31
N SER A 23 -3.72 -7.70 -6.20
CA SER A 23 -3.03 -8.88 -6.75
C SER A 23 -3.38 -9.17 -8.21
N ALA A 24 -4.55 -8.77 -8.70
CA ALA A 24 -5.00 -8.99 -10.07
C ALA A 24 -4.02 -8.52 -11.18
N PRO A 25 -3.32 -7.36 -11.08
CA PRO A 25 -2.33 -6.92 -12.07
C PRO A 25 -1.10 -7.82 -12.20
N GLN A 26 -0.88 -8.72 -11.23
CA GLN A 26 0.24 -9.67 -11.21
C GLN A 26 -0.10 -10.97 -11.95
N VAL A 27 -1.38 -11.23 -12.24
CA VAL A 27 -1.83 -12.49 -12.87
C VAL A 27 -1.50 -12.52 -14.37
N CYS A 28 -1.90 -11.49 -15.11
CA CYS A 28 -1.58 -11.37 -16.54
C CYS A 28 -1.68 -9.91 -17.05
N ARG A 29 -1.15 -9.66 -18.25
CA ARG A 29 -1.17 -8.32 -18.88
C ARG A 29 -2.60 -7.78 -19.11
N LYS A 30 -3.55 -8.65 -19.47
CA LYS A 30 -4.95 -8.27 -19.68
C LYS A 30 -5.59 -7.80 -18.36
N TRP A 31 -5.35 -8.53 -17.27
CA TRP A 31 -5.84 -8.15 -15.94
C TRP A 31 -5.22 -6.84 -15.49
N ARG A 32 -3.91 -6.66 -15.71
CA ARG A 32 -3.23 -5.39 -15.45
C ARG A 32 -3.90 -4.22 -16.18
N ALA A 33 -4.23 -4.37 -17.46
CA ALA A 33 -4.91 -3.33 -18.22
C ALA A 33 -6.30 -3.01 -17.66
N LEU A 34 -7.09 -4.03 -17.32
CA LEU A 34 -8.43 -3.86 -16.76
C LEU A 34 -8.43 -3.24 -15.35
N THR A 35 -7.44 -3.58 -14.51
CA THR A 35 -7.26 -2.98 -13.18
C THR A 35 -6.68 -1.56 -13.20
N SER A 36 -6.30 -1.06 -14.37
CA SER A 36 -5.91 0.34 -14.56
C SER A 36 -7.09 1.22 -15.00
N ASP A 37 -8.28 0.64 -15.18
CA ASP A 37 -9.49 1.39 -15.53
C ASP A 37 -9.91 2.29 -14.36
N ASP A 38 -9.90 3.59 -14.58
CA ASP A 38 -10.21 4.60 -13.58
C ASP A 38 -11.70 4.57 -13.15
N GLU A 39 -12.59 4.20 -14.07
CA GLU A 39 -14.03 4.09 -13.82
C GLU A 39 -14.34 2.96 -12.84
N LEU A 40 -13.57 1.86 -12.93
CA LEU A 40 -13.64 0.74 -11.99
C LEU A 40 -13.35 1.23 -10.56
N TRP A 41 -12.26 1.96 -10.36
CA TRP A 41 -11.87 2.48 -9.05
C TRP A 41 -12.86 3.51 -8.52
N ARG A 42 -13.42 4.36 -9.38
CA ARG A 42 -14.50 5.30 -8.99
C ARG A 42 -15.73 4.58 -8.47
N LYS A 43 -16.19 3.54 -9.17
CA LYS A 43 -17.36 2.76 -8.75
C LYS A 43 -17.12 2.03 -7.44
N LEU A 44 -15.94 1.42 -7.28
CA LEU A 44 -15.54 0.78 -6.02
C LEU A 44 -15.45 1.77 -4.86
N PHE A 45 -14.94 2.97 -5.12
CA PHE A 45 -14.90 4.03 -4.12
C PHE A 45 -16.32 4.42 -3.69
N ASN A 46 -17.21 4.64 -4.65
CA ASN A 46 -18.60 5.01 -4.41
C ASN A 46 -19.36 3.90 -3.65
N ASP A 47 -19.14 2.64 -3.99
CA ASP A 47 -19.76 1.50 -3.31
C ASP A 47 -19.29 1.38 -1.84
N ARG A 48 -18.00 1.67 -1.57
CA ARG A 48 -17.41 1.54 -0.23
C ARG A 48 -17.64 2.74 0.69
N TRP A 49 -17.47 3.97 0.20
CA TRP A 49 -17.56 5.21 0.99
C TRP A 49 -18.77 6.09 0.66
N GLY A 50 -19.53 5.76 -0.38
CA GLY A 50 -20.71 6.51 -0.82
C GLY A 50 -20.40 7.62 -1.82
N ALA A 51 -21.47 8.10 -2.48
CA ALA A 51 -21.39 9.08 -3.55
C ALA A 51 -20.94 10.46 -3.06
N ASP A 52 -21.32 10.84 -1.84
CA ASP A 52 -20.95 12.12 -1.24
C ASP A 52 -19.45 12.19 -0.96
N ALA A 53 -18.87 11.09 -0.44
CA ALA A 53 -17.44 10.98 -0.26
C ALA A 53 -16.72 10.98 -1.61
N ALA A 54 -17.26 10.28 -2.63
CA ALA A 54 -16.69 10.30 -3.97
C ALA A 54 -16.66 11.73 -4.54
N ALA A 55 -17.73 12.51 -4.38
CA ALA A 55 -17.75 13.91 -4.83
C ALA A 55 -16.70 14.77 -4.10
N PHE A 56 -16.48 14.53 -2.80
CA PHE A 56 -15.50 15.26 -2.01
C PHE A 56 -14.04 14.90 -2.36
N TYR A 57 -13.76 13.62 -2.56
CA TYR A 57 -12.42 13.10 -2.85
C TYR A 57 -12.15 12.95 -4.35
N ALA A 58 -12.99 13.53 -5.21
CA ALA A 58 -12.83 13.45 -6.64
C ALA A 58 -11.40 13.89 -7.03
N PRO A 59 -10.67 13.07 -7.80
CA PRO A 59 -9.29 13.37 -8.13
C PRO A 59 -9.20 14.65 -8.96
N GLU A 60 -8.46 15.64 -8.46
CA GLU A 60 -8.11 16.84 -9.21
C GLU A 60 -6.76 16.65 -9.92
N GLY A 61 -6.68 17.07 -11.19
CA GLY A 61 -5.43 17.05 -11.96
C GLY A 61 -5.04 15.68 -12.51
N SER A 62 -3.81 15.23 -12.21
CA SER A 62 -3.22 13.99 -12.74
C SER A 62 -3.44 12.75 -11.86
N LYS A 63 -4.11 12.89 -10.72
CA LYS A 63 -4.38 11.77 -9.81
C LYS A 63 -5.46 10.87 -10.42
N THR A 64 -5.31 9.56 -10.24
CA THR A 64 -6.34 8.58 -10.64
C THR A 64 -7.24 8.26 -9.45
N TRP A 65 -8.46 7.77 -9.70
CA TRP A 65 -9.34 7.21 -8.66
C TRP A 65 -8.68 6.08 -7.91
N LYS A 66 -7.76 5.35 -8.55
CA LYS A 66 -6.92 4.34 -7.89
C LYS A 66 -6.06 4.95 -6.79
N ASP A 67 -5.42 6.09 -7.05
CA ASP A 67 -4.56 6.77 -6.08
C ASP A 67 -5.39 7.27 -4.89
N VAL A 68 -6.54 7.90 -5.18
CA VAL A 68 -7.50 8.36 -4.15
C VAL A 68 -7.97 7.20 -3.29
N PHE A 69 -8.33 6.07 -3.92
CA PHE A 69 -8.77 4.87 -3.22
C PHE A 69 -7.69 4.36 -2.25
N ILE A 70 -6.42 4.27 -2.71
CA ILE A 70 -5.31 3.78 -1.88
C ILE A 70 -5.07 4.71 -0.68
N VAL A 71 -5.11 6.02 -0.89
CA VAL A 71 -4.94 7.01 0.19
C VAL A 71 -6.07 6.88 1.21
N GLN A 72 -7.32 6.83 0.74
CA GLN A 72 -8.47 6.73 1.64
C GLN A 72 -8.49 5.39 2.39
N ASP A 73 -8.14 4.29 1.73
CA ASP A 73 -8.02 2.99 2.39
C ASP A 73 -6.94 2.99 3.49
N ARG A 74 -5.83 3.70 3.29
CA ARG A 74 -4.81 3.91 4.33
C ARG A 74 -5.33 4.78 5.46
N CYS A 75 -6.11 5.81 5.18
CA CYS A 75 -6.79 6.61 6.21
C CYS A 75 -7.71 5.76 7.07
N ASP A 76 -8.50 4.87 6.47
CA ASP A 76 -9.41 3.99 7.21
C ASP A 76 -8.65 3.00 8.10
N ARG A 77 -7.54 2.44 7.60
CA ARG A 77 -6.73 1.45 8.33
C ARG A 77 -5.90 2.05 9.47
N TYR A 78 -5.32 3.24 9.27
CA TYR A 78 -4.32 3.81 10.19
C TYR A 78 -4.76 5.12 10.87
N GLY A 79 -5.86 5.71 10.41
CA GLY A 79 -6.38 7.00 10.84
C GLY A 79 -5.79 8.19 10.07
N LEU A 80 -6.36 9.37 10.31
CA LEU A 80 -5.98 10.64 9.66
C LEU A 80 -4.70 11.29 10.22
N GLY A 81 -4.18 10.78 11.35
CA GLY A 81 -3.00 11.34 12.00
C GLY A 81 -1.68 10.97 11.31
N VAL A 82 -0.59 11.61 11.75
CA VAL A 82 0.76 11.18 11.37
C VAL A 82 1.01 9.80 11.97
N ARG A 83 1.42 8.83 11.15
CA ARG A 83 1.69 7.45 11.56
C ARG A 83 2.92 6.90 10.85
N ILE A 84 3.66 6.04 11.54
CA ILE A 84 4.64 5.17 10.91
C ILE A 84 3.93 3.85 10.64
N ILE A 85 3.88 3.45 9.37
CA ILE A 85 3.28 2.18 8.94
C ILE A 85 4.35 1.27 8.36
N ARG A 86 4.06 -0.03 8.40
CA ARG A 86 4.87 -1.06 7.79
C ARG A 86 4.09 -1.70 6.65
N GLU A 87 4.62 -1.62 5.43
CA GLU A 87 4.12 -2.36 4.27
C GLU A 87 5.21 -3.36 3.84
N GLY A 88 4.98 -4.65 4.06
CA GLY A 88 5.99 -5.68 3.78
C GLY A 88 7.20 -5.59 4.73
N LYS A 89 8.40 -5.31 4.19
CA LYS A 89 9.64 -5.11 5.00
C LYS A 89 9.95 -3.64 5.22
N ASP A 90 9.17 -2.76 4.62
CA ASP A 90 9.46 -1.36 4.45
C ASP A 90 8.60 -0.50 5.38
N TYR A 91 9.22 0.54 5.91
CA TYR A 91 8.56 1.50 6.80
C TYR A 91 8.35 2.83 6.09
N TYR A 92 7.19 3.41 6.32
CA TYR A 92 6.78 4.68 5.72
C TYR A 92 6.18 5.60 6.78
N LEU A 93 6.46 6.89 6.65
CA LEU A 93 5.72 7.93 7.35
C LEU A 93 4.53 8.31 6.48
N ILE A 94 3.33 8.17 7.02
CA ILE A 94 2.09 8.60 6.36
C ILE A 94 1.45 9.74 7.14
N TYR A 95 0.78 10.63 6.42
CA TYR A 95 -0.11 11.66 6.97
C TYR A 95 -1.35 11.74 6.09
N GLN A 96 -2.53 11.63 6.70
CA GLN A 96 -3.81 11.60 5.97
C GLN A 96 -3.79 10.60 4.80
N GLY A 97 -3.26 9.39 5.03
CA GLY A 97 -3.21 8.31 4.04
C GLY A 97 -2.17 8.46 2.93
N GLU A 98 -1.59 9.66 2.76
CA GLU A 98 -0.51 9.91 1.80
C GLU A 98 0.86 9.51 2.38
N ILE A 99 1.69 8.87 1.56
CA ILE A 99 3.08 8.58 1.93
C ILE A 99 3.89 9.86 1.84
N GLN A 100 4.35 10.32 3.00
CA GLN A 100 5.18 11.52 3.11
C GLN A 100 6.66 11.18 2.97
N ARG A 101 7.10 10.03 3.50
CA ARG A 101 8.50 9.65 3.49
C ARG A 101 8.72 8.15 3.61
N TYR A 102 9.68 7.63 2.86
CA TYR A 102 10.24 6.31 3.09
C TYR A 102 11.26 6.36 4.23
N LEU A 103 11.08 5.48 5.22
CA LEU A 103 11.86 5.50 6.45
C LEU A 103 12.99 4.46 6.47
N GLY A 104 12.85 3.38 5.69
CA GLY A 104 13.86 2.32 5.56
C GLY A 104 13.24 0.92 5.52
N SER A 105 14.07 -0.07 5.20
CA SER A 105 13.68 -1.48 5.16
C SER A 105 14.35 -2.24 6.28
N ARG A 106 13.64 -3.18 6.90
CA ARG A 106 14.28 -4.11 7.84
C ARG A 106 15.11 -5.12 7.06
N GLN A 107 16.43 -4.96 7.07
CA GLN A 107 17.34 -6.07 6.73
C GLN A 107 17.20 -7.14 7.82
N GLY A 108 16.75 -8.32 7.42
CA GLY A 108 16.78 -9.49 8.27
C GLY A 108 18.23 -9.74 8.65
N THR A 109 18.50 -9.90 9.94
CA THR A 109 19.75 -10.47 10.43
C THR A 109 19.73 -11.96 10.11
N ASP A 110 19.95 -12.32 8.84
CA ASP A 110 20.49 -13.63 8.50
C ASP A 110 22.01 -13.46 8.49
N GLY A 111 22.65 -14.20 9.39
CA GLY A 111 24.08 -14.11 9.64
C GLY A 111 24.92 -14.55 8.43
N ASP A 112 26.00 -13.79 8.25
CA ASP A 112 27.30 -14.17 7.68
C ASP A 112 27.36 -14.75 6.26
N ALA A 113 27.78 -13.92 5.30
CA ALA A 113 28.87 -14.25 4.38
C ALA A 113 29.28 -13.03 3.54
N GLY A 114 30.51 -12.56 3.76
CA GLY A 114 31.47 -12.29 2.69
C GLY A 114 31.17 -11.22 1.63
N LYS A 115 31.88 -10.09 1.78
CA LYS A 115 32.65 -9.34 0.76
C LYS A 115 32.00 -8.96 -0.59
N ASP A 116 32.17 -7.66 -0.85
CA ASP A 116 32.32 -7.02 -2.16
C ASP A 116 31.08 -6.97 -3.07
N ALA A 117 30.27 -5.92 -2.86
CA ALA A 117 29.49 -5.33 -3.95
C ALA A 117 29.37 -3.80 -3.74
N PRO A 118 29.32 -3.01 -4.83
CA PRO A 118 29.77 -1.62 -4.84
C PRO A 118 28.86 -0.71 -4.03
N ARG A 119 29.47 0.27 -3.37
CA ARG A 119 28.78 1.47 -2.89
C ARG A 119 28.11 2.13 -4.07
N HIS A 120 26.81 1.92 -4.20
CA HIS A 120 25.99 2.74 -5.06
C HIS A 120 25.72 4.03 -4.29
N ASP A 121 26.64 4.98 -4.44
CA ASP A 121 26.41 6.38 -4.13
C ASP A 121 25.23 6.84 -5.00
N ALA A 122 24.04 6.82 -4.41
CA ALA A 122 22.88 7.52 -4.95
C ALA A 122 22.56 8.63 -3.96
N GLU A 123 23.09 9.81 -4.28
CA GLU A 123 22.69 11.07 -3.69
C GLU A 123 21.17 11.19 -3.66
N GLY A 124 20.68 11.29 -2.43
CA GLY A 124 19.29 11.37 -2.08
C GLY A 124 19.24 11.42 -0.56
N ASP A 125 19.75 12.52 -0.01
CA ASP A 125 19.84 12.83 1.43
C ASP A 125 18.44 13.00 2.07
N GLN A 126 17.55 12.03 1.85
CA GLN A 126 16.37 11.82 2.66
C GLN A 126 16.84 11.08 3.88
N ARG A 127 16.83 11.76 5.03
CA ARG A 127 17.11 11.24 6.37
C ARG A 127 16.31 9.96 6.65
N GLN A 128 16.82 8.81 6.19
CA GLN A 128 16.32 7.49 6.55
C GLN A 128 16.57 7.32 8.04
N ILE A 129 15.57 6.81 8.76
CA ILE A 129 15.74 6.59 10.20
C ILE A 129 16.71 5.43 10.41
N SER A 130 17.54 5.56 11.45
CA SER A 130 18.59 4.58 11.73
C SER A 130 18.03 3.16 11.88
N ASN A 131 18.78 2.16 11.41
CA ASN A 131 18.46 0.73 11.56
C ASN A 131 18.14 0.34 13.02
N ARG A 132 18.73 1.03 14.00
CA ARG A 132 18.42 0.80 15.43
C ARG A 132 16.96 1.13 15.77
N ILE A 133 16.41 2.20 15.18
CA ILE A 133 15.01 2.59 15.36
C ILE A 133 14.08 1.59 14.67
N LEU A 134 14.44 1.14 13.45
CA LEU A 134 13.68 0.11 12.73
C LEU A 134 13.64 -1.22 13.49
N PHE A 135 14.74 -1.60 14.13
CA PHE A 135 14.81 -2.76 15.01
C PHE A 135 13.85 -2.62 16.20
N PHE A 136 13.89 -1.49 16.92
CA PHE A 136 12.97 -1.24 18.04
C PHE A 136 11.51 -1.24 17.61
N LEU A 137 11.17 -0.68 16.44
CA LEU A 137 9.81 -0.74 15.91
C LEU A 137 9.36 -2.20 15.70
N GLY A 138 10.24 -3.03 15.14
CA GLY A 138 9.95 -4.45 14.92
C GLY A 138 9.77 -5.22 16.23
N ASP A 139 10.63 -5.01 17.22
CA ASP A 139 10.52 -5.66 18.53
C ASP A 139 9.27 -5.22 19.29
N LEU A 140 8.94 -3.93 19.22
CA LEU A 140 7.72 -3.38 19.81
C LEU A 140 6.45 -3.96 19.15
N GLU A 141 6.46 -4.15 17.82
CA GLU A 141 5.37 -4.79 17.08
C GLU A 141 5.19 -6.26 17.53
N ALA A 142 6.28 -7.01 17.66
CA ALA A 142 6.27 -8.39 18.14
C ALA A 142 5.73 -8.49 19.58
N ALA A 143 6.20 -7.62 20.48
CA ALA A 143 5.73 -7.56 21.86
C ALA A 143 4.24 -7.18 21.96
N CYS A 144 3.77 -6.21 21.15
CA CYS A 144 2.35 -5.85 21.09
C CYS A 144 1.48 -6.98 20.57
N ALA A 145 1.94 -7.74 19.57
CA ALA A 145 1.21 -8.88 19.02
C ALA A 145 1.07 -10.01 20.04
N ASP A 146 2.14 -10.29 20.79
CA ASP A 146 2.14 -11.29 21.85
C ASP A 146 1.20 -10.89 23.00
N ALA A 147 1.25 -9.63 23.43
CA ALA A 147 0.36 -9.08 24.46
C ALA A 147 -1.14 -9.15 24.09
N LYS A 148 -1.47 -9.05 22.79
CA LYS A 148 -2.85 -9.21 22.30
C LYS A 148 -3.31 -10.66 22.30
N ARG A 149 -2.40 -11.63 22.11
CA ARG A 149 -2.72 -13.07 22.18
C ARG A 149 -2.92 -13.58 23.59
N VAL A 150 -2.23 -12.99 24.58
CA VAL A 150 -2.38 -13.35 26.00
C VAL A 150 -3.72 -12.89 26.60
N LYS A 151 -4.44 -11.98 25.91
CA LYS A 151 -5.75 -11.47 26.34
C LYS A 151 -6.96 -12.16 25.68
N ALA A 152 -6.72 -13.17 24.82
CA ALA A 152 -7.75 -14.00 24.20
C ALA A 152 -7.72 -15.41 24.82
#